data_AF-A0A1F7XME7-F1
#
_entry.id   AF-A0A1F7XME7-F1
#
_cell.length_a   1.000
_cell.length_b   1.000
_cell.length_c   1.000
_cell.angle_alpha   90.00
_cell.angle_beta   90.00
_cell.angle_gamma   90.00
#
_symmetry.space_group_name_H-M   'P 1'
#
loop_
_entity.id
_entity.type
_entity.pdbx_description
1 polymer ?
#
loop_
_entity_poly.entity_id
_entity_poly.type
_entity_poly.pdbx_seq_one_letter_code
_entity_poly.pdbx_strand_id
1 'polypeptide(L)'
;MTERKDLQISLSTASLWPLFSFMPTAWSTEFARKNGFEGLEILPGFSVCWEFQKYQELSAPRPQINSFHDSWKRDRRAEVEHQLSADTNVGHLVTLRSALFRSVFPSEKVTGKTLQGLETVYSAPVVFHWLEDTSLFQRPFLEVQPYCGASPQSLIDWVEGSPVQRGLVLDVSQRKFWEYLNQQKIDRRRWREVFTSLLPYTKEVHFQIGNSDELNQVISQNIEGSLGATISAVKQRPQNIPIVAEINPPILAKIGLSRFELSRKIRDFIRKA
;
A
#
# COMPACT_ATOMS: atom_id res chain seq x y z
N MET A 1 29.84 -15.81 3.81
CA MET A 1 28.61 -15.82 2.98
C MET A 1 27.48 -15.37 3.89
N THR A 2 27.00 -14.15 3.75
CA THR A 2 25.81 -13.67 4.47
C THR A 2 24.59 -14.38 3.87
N GLU A 3 23.81 -15.07 4.69
CA GLU A 3 22.53 -15.63 4.27
C GLU A 3 21.69 -14.52 3.64
N ARG A 4 21.29 -14.70 2.38
CA ARG A 4 20.26 -13.85 1.78
C ARG A 4 18.99 -14.11 2.59
N LYS A 5 18.56 -13.13 3.38
CA LYS A 5 17.21 -13.15 3.95
C LYS A 5 16.23 -13.25 2.79
N ASP A 6 15.32 -14.22 2.87
CA ASP A 6 14.28 -14.39 1.88
C ASP A 6 13.48 -13.08 1.71
N LEU A 7 13.15 -12.74 0.46
CA LEU A 7 12.32 -11.58 0.14
C LEU A 7 10.97 -11.73 0.83
N GLN A 8 10.59 -10.73 1.64
CA GLN A 8 9.28 -10.72 2.29
C GLN A 8 8.22 -10.16 1.34
N ILE A 9 7.18 -10.95 1.06
CA ILE A 9 6.06 -10.58 0.19
C ILE A 9 4.77 -10.61 1.01
N SER A 10 4.21 -9.43 1.25
CA SER A 10 2.97 -9.26 2.00
C SER A 10 1.78 -9.01 1.09
N LEU A 11 0.58 -9.23 1.62
CA LEU A 11 -0.67 -8.87 0.94
C LEU A 11 -1.24 -7.59 1.56
N SER A 12 -1.54 -6.58 0.74
CA SER A 12 -2.36 -5.47 1.19
C SER A 12 -3.79 -5.93 1.41
N THR A 13 -4.37 -5.61 2.58
CA THR A 13 -5.79 -5.86 2.84
C THR A 13 -6.72 -5.08 1.90
N ALA A 14 -6.24 -4.02 1.22
CA ALA A 14 -6.96 -3.35 0.14
C ALA A 14 -7.38 -4.32 -0.98
N SER A 15 -6.54 -5.33 -1.24
CA SER A 15 -6.77 -6.42 -2.19
C SER A 15 -8.05 -7.22 -1.94
N LEU A 16 -8.55 -7.17 -0.71
CA LEU A 16 -9.69 -7.93 -0.24
C LEU A 16 -10.99 -7.11 -0.29
N TRP A 17 -10.95 -5.88 -0.80
CA TRP A 17 -12.12 -5.02 -0.92
C TRP A 17 -13.27 -5.70 -1.67
N PRO A 18 -14.54 -5.52 -1.23
CA PRO A 18 -14.97 -4.77 -0.04
C PRO A 18 -14.92 -5.57 1.28
N LEU A 19 -14.51 -6.83 1.26
CA LEU A 19 -14.60 -7.74 2.40
C LEU A 19 -13.74 -7.30 3.58
N PHE A 20 -12.55 -6.71 3.35
CA PHE A 20 -11.63 -6.36 4.43
C PHE A 20 -12.22 -5.39 5.46
N SER A 21 -13.18 -4.55 5.05
CA SER A 21 -13.81 -3.59 5.94
C SER A 21 -14.60 -4.28 7.06
N PHE A 22 -15.11 -5.48 6.82
CA PHE A 22 -16.05 -6.17 7.72
C PHE A 22 -15.52 -7.50 8.25
N MET A 23 -14.52 -8.07 7.59
CA MET A 23 -13.93 -9.35 8.02
C MET A 23 -12.89 -9.12 9.12
N PRO A 24 -12.83 -9.99 10.14
CA PRO A 24 -11.78 -9.94 11.14
C PRO A 24 -10.39 -10.04 10.53
N THR A 25 -9.38 -9.43 11.16
CA THR A 25 -8.00 -9.43 10.65
C THR A 25 -7.38 -10.84 10.60
N ALA A 26 -7.86 -11.76 11.43
CA ALA A 26 -7.52 -13.18 11.38
C ALA A 26 -7.94 -13.86 10.06
N TRP A 27 -9.05 -13.41 9.44
CA TRP A 27 -9.48 -13.93 8.15
C TRP A 27 -8.53 -13.48 7.03
N SER A 28 -8.14 -12.20 7.03
CA SER A 28 -7.16 -11.65 6.07
C SER A 28 -5.81 -12.35 6.19
N THR A 29 -5.39 -12.64 7.42
CA THR A 29 -4.19 -13.42 7.74
C THR A 29 -4.25 -14.81 7.12
N GLU A 30 -5.34 -15.54 7.35
CA GLU A 30 -5.52 -16.88 6.83
C GLU A 30 -5.59 -16.89 5.30
N PHE A 31 -6.21 -15.87 4.69
CA PHE A 31 -6.21 -15.69 3.25
C PHE A 31 -4.79 -15.48 2.70
N ALA A 32 -4.01 -14.58 3.29
CA ALA A 32 -2.63 -14.30 2.88
C ALA A 32 -1.76 -15.56 2.98
N ARG A 33 -1.84 -16.27 4.11
CA ARG A 33 -1.11 -17.53 4.35
C ARG A 33 -1.47 -18.61 3.33
N LYS A 34 -2.76 -18.82 3.06
CA LYS A 34 -3.24 -19.78 2.04
C LYS A 34 -2.78 -19.45 0.61
N ASN A 35 -2.42 -18.19 0.37
CA ASN A 35 -1.87 -17.74 -0.90
C ASN A 35 -0.35 -17.52 -0.85
N GLY A 36 0.33 -17.99 0.21
CA GLY A 36 1.79 -18.01 0.32
C GLY A 36 2.45 -16.64 0.47
N PHE A 37 1.72 -15.67 1.03
CA PHE A 37 2.29 -14.39 1.49
C PHE A 37 2.84 -14.56 2.91
N GLU A 38 3.94 -13.86 3.21
CA GLU A 38 4.60 -13.90 4.53
C GLU A 38 3.97 -12.93 5.55
N GLY A 39 3.22 -11.94 5.08
CA GLY A 39 2.59 -10.96 5.96
C GLY A 39 1.48 -10.16 5.31
N LEU A 40 1.12 -9.07 5.97
CA LEU A 40 0.03 -8.18 5.66
C LEU A 40 0.48 -6.74 5.77
N GLU A 41 -0.06 -5.93 4.87
CA GLU A 41 -0.29 -4.52 5.13
C GLU A 41 -1.77 -4.34 5.47
N ILE A 42 -2.06 -3.64 6.57
CA ILE A 42 -3.42 -3.48 7.09
C ILE A 42 -3.94 -2.06 6.85
N LEU A 43 -5.08 -1.97 6.16
CA LEU A 43 -5.88 -0.75 6.05
C LEU A 43 -6.90 -0.70 7.19
N PRO A 44 -7.11 0.46 7.84
CA PRO A 44 -8.00 0.61 8.99
C PRO A 44 -9.48 0.68 8.58
N GLY A 45 -10.03 -0.49 8.20
CA GLY A 45 -11.47 -0.73 8.01
C GLY A 45 -12.24 -0.79 9.33
N PHE A 46 -13.55 -1.09 9.28
CA PHE A 46 -14.35 -1.20 10.51
C PHE A 46 -13.86 -2.29 11.44
N SER A 47 -13.61 -3.49 10.91
CA SER A 47 -13.14 -4.63 11.70
C SER A 47 -11.84 -4.29 12.43
N VAL A 48 -10.88 -3.66 11.75
CA VAL A 48 -9.60 -3.23 12.33
C VAL A 48 -9.82 -2.22 13.47
N CYS A 49 -10.57 -1.15 13.21
CA CYS A 49 -10.85 -0.14 14.23
C CYS A 49 -11.63 -0.73 15.42
N TRP A 50 -12.58 -1.62 15.17
CA TRP A 50 -13.38 -2.27 16.21
C TRP A 50 -12.54 -3.25 17.03
N GLU A 51 -11.75 -4.11 16.39
CA GLU A 51 -10.84 -5.05 17.07
C GLU A 51 -9.89 -4.29 17.97
N PHE A 52 -9.24 -3.26 17.44
CA PHE A 52 -8.29 -2.47 18.21
C PHE A 52 -8.97 -1.70 19.36
N GLN A 53 -10.15 -1.10 19.13
CA GLN A 53 -10.88 -0.42 20.21
C GLN A 53 -11.28 -1.39 21.33
N LYS A 54 -11.74 -2.59 20.97
CA LYS A 54 -12.26 -3.57 21.90
C LYS A 54 -11.16 -4.32 22.65
N TYR A 55 -10.07 -4.69 21.97
CA TYR A 55 -9.04 -5.58 22.49
C TYR A 55 -7.68 -4.91 22.68
N GLN A 56 -7.49 -3.69 22.16
CA GLN A 56 -6.19 -3.00 22.11
C GLN A 56 -5.12 -3.75 21.29
N GLU A 57 -5.56 -4.72 20.49
CA GLU A 57 -4.76 -5.47 19.52
C GLU A 57 -5.66 -6.00 18.41
N LEU A 58 -5.04 -6.47 17.32
CA LEU A 58 -5.67 -7.16 16.21
C LEU A 58 -5.56 -8.66 16.39
N SER A 59 -6.55 -9.38 15.86
CA SER A 59 -6.55 -10.84 15.82
C SER A 59 -5.45 -11.40 14.87
N ALA A 60 -4.94 -10.57 13.96
CA ALA A 60 -3.77 -10.88 13.14
C ALA A 60 -2.49 -10.94 14.01
N PRO A 61 -1.68 -11.99 13.89
CA PRO A 61 -0.49 -12.17 14.72
C PRO A 61 0.60 -11.16 14.36
N ARG A 62 1.27 -10.62 15.38
CA ARG A 62 2.29 -9.55 15.22
C ARG A 62 3.36 -9.82 14.15
N PRO A 63 3.97 -11.02 14.05
CA PRO A 63 5.03 -11.29 13.07
C PRO A 63 4.57 -11.19 11.61
N GLN A 64 3.26 -11.13 11.35
CA GLN A 64 2.69 -11.07 10.02
C GLN A 64 2.22 -9.67 9.62
N ILE A 65 2.46 -8.63 10.42
CA ILE A 65 2.08 -7.26 10.07
C ILE A 65 3.34 -6.48 9.71
N ASN A 66 3.45 -6.06 8.46
CA ASN A 66 4.59 -5.30 7.97
C ASN A 66 4.41 -3.81 8.17
N SER A 67 3.20 -3.32 7.88
CA SER A 67 2.87 -1.91 7.84
C SER A 67 1.37 -1.73 8.02
N PHE A 68 0.98 -0.51 8.40
CA PHE A 68 -0.40 -0.06 8.36
C PHE A 68 -0.54 1.01 7.29
N HIS A 69 -1.55 0.94 6.46
CA HIS A 69 -1.76 1.92 5.41
C HIS A 69 -2.85 2.90 5.83
N ASP A 70 -2.54 4.19 5.88
CA ASP A 70 -3.55 5.20 6.15
C ASP A 70 -4.63 5.17 5.07
N SER A 71 -5.90 5.27 5.48
CA SER A 71 -6.97 5.07 4.52
C SER A 71 -6.97 6.20 3.49
N TRP A 72 -7.13 5.82 2.22
CA TRP A 72 -7.43 6.63 1.03
C TRP A 72 -8.53 7.71 1.17
N LYS A 73 -9.19 7.81 2.33
CA LYS A 73 -10.25 8.78 2.61
C LYS A 73 -9.75 10.22 2.64
N ARG A 74 -8.46 10.44 2.96
CA ARG A 74 -7.83 11.76 2.79
C ARG A 74 -7.72 12.16 1.32
N ASP A 75 -7.38 11.21 0.43
CA ASP A 75 -7.35 11.45 -1.02
C ASP A 75 -8.71 11.85 -1.57
N ARG A 76 -9.77 11.23 -1.03
CA ARG A 76 -11.13 11.57 -1.43
C ARG A 76 -11.68 12.80 -0.75
N ARG A 77 -11.09 13.39 0.28
CA ARG A 77 -11.58 14.68 0.78
C ARG A 77 -11.44 15.77 -0.30
N ALA A 78 -10.34 15.75 -1.05
CA ALA A 78 -10.13 16.61 -2.21
C ALA A 78 -11.05 16.27 -3.41
N GLU A 79 -11.34 14.98 -3.67
CA GLU A 79 -12.33 14.59 -4.71
C GLU A 79 -13.80 14.82 -4.28
N VAL A 80 -14.11 14.69 -2.98
CA VAL A 80 -15.46 14.74 -2.38
C VAL A 80 -15.91 16.17 -2.16
N GLU A 81 -15.00 17.09 -1.79
CA GLU A 81 -15.29 18.54 -1.74
C GLU A 81 -15.76 19.08 -3.10
N HIS A 82 -15.44 18.41 -4.21
CA HIS A 82 -15.88 18.79 -5.54
C HIS A 82 -17.12 18.04 -6.08
N GLN A 83 -17.54 16.89 -5.52
CA GLN A 83 -18.54 16.04 -6.20
C GLN A 83 -19.64 15.40 -5.35
N LEU A 84 -19.65 15.48 -4.02
CA LEU A 84 -20.72 14.85 -3.23
C LEU A 84 -21.21 15.74 -2.10
N SER A 85 -22.53 15.90 -2.00
CA SER A 85 -23.18 16.42 -0.81
C SER A 85 -22.82 15.51 0.37
N ALA A 86 -22.03 16.04 1.30
CA ALA A 86 -21.67 15.36 2.54
C ALA A 86 -22.92 15.24 3.43
N ASP A 87 -23.81 14.30 3.13
CA ASP A 87 -24.97 14.03 3.96
C ASP A 87 -24.54 13.21 5.17
N THR A 88 -24.65 13.86 6.33
CA THR A 88 -24.60 13.34 7.70
C THR A 88 -23.22 13.03 8.29
N ASN A 89 -22.69 14.02 9.00
CA ASN A 89 -21.78 13.82 10.14
C ASN A 89 -22.55 13.13 11.28
N VAL A 90 -22.64 11.79 11.27
CA VAL A 90 -22.81 11.05 12.53
C VAL A 90 -21.39 10.80 13.02
N GLY A 91 -20.97 11.46 14.10
CA GLY A 91 -19.58 11.78 14.49
C GLY A 91 -18.50 10.68 14.51
N HIS A 92 -18.81 9.44 14.10
CA HIS A 92 -17.92 8.30 14.01
C HIS A 92 -17.91 7.60 12.64
N LEU A 93 -18.75 8.00 11.67
CA LEU A 93 -18.94 7.32 10.39
C LEU A 93 -18.86 8.30 9.22
N VAL A 94 -18.18 7.89 8.15
CA VAL A 94 -18.20 8.55 6.83
C VAL A 94 -18.89 7.61 5.86
N THR A 95 -19.91 8.08 5.16
CA THR A 95 -20.55 7.33 4.07
C THR A 95 -20.09 7.89 2.74
N LEU A 96 -19.40 7.08 1.93
CA LEU A 96 -19.15 7.39 0.54
C LEU A 96 -20.24 6.77 -0.32
N ARG A 97 -20.94 7.61 -1.07
CA ARG A 97 -21.95 7.19 -2.04
C ARG A 97 -21.39 7.37 -3.45
N SER A 98 -21.42 6.32 -4.25
CA SER A 98 -21.30 6.41 -5.71
C SER A 98 -22.52 5.73 -6.34
N ALA A 99 -22.67 5.88 -7.66
CA ALA A 99 -23.71 5.16 -8.41
C ALA A 99 -23.62 3.63 -8.28
N LEU A 100 -22.47 3.08 -7.87
CA LEU A 100 -22.19 1.65 -7.84
C LEU A 100 -22.00 1.07 -6.43
N PHE A 101 -21.82 1.90 -5.41
CA PHE A 101 -21.59 1.42 -4.05
C PHE A 101 -21.93 2.46 -2.98
N ARG A 102 -22.41 1.94 -1.83
CA ARG A 102 -22.46 2.67 -0.56
C ARG A 102 -21.42 2.05 0.36
N SER A 103 -20.35 2.80 0.64
CA SER A 103 -19.32 2.36 1.57
C SER A 103 -19.41 3.20 2.83
N VAL A 104 -19.45 2.53 3.99
CA VAL A 104 -19.37 3.20 5.28
C VAL A 104 -17.96 2.96 5.81
N PHE A 105 -17.42 3.94 6.52
CA PHE A 105 -16.07 3.92 7.01
C PHE A 105 -15.97 4.54 8.41
N PRO A 106 -15.03 4.10 9.27
CA PRO A 106 -14.69 4.86 10.47
C PRO A 106 -14.23 6.27 10.11
N SER A 107 -14.56 7.25 10.95
CA SER A 107 -14.10 8.64 10.78
C SER A 107 -12.58 8.76 10.85
N GLU A 108 -12.03 9.86 10.30
CA GLU A 108 -10.59 10.14 10.34
C GLU A 108 -10.04 10.15 11.77
N LYS A 109 -10.79 10.74 12.72
CA LYS A 109 -10.41 10.76 14.13
C LYS A 109 -10.30 9.35 14.73
N VAL A 110 -11.23 8.45 14.39
CA VAL A 110 -11.19 7.06 14.85
C VAL A 110 -10.03 6.32 14.19
N THR A 111 -9.86 6.53 12.88
CA THR A 111 -8.81 5.91 12.08
C THR A 111 -7.42 6.31 12.56
N GLY A 112 -7.14 7.61 12.72
CA GLY A 112 -5.85 8.13 13.17
C GLY A 112 -5.49 7.63 14.57
N LYS A 113 -6.41 7.66 15.53
CA LYS A 113 -6.17 7.10 16.88
C LYS A 113 -5.87 5.61 16.84
N THR A 114 -6.57 4.86 15.98
CA THR A 114 -6.34 3.43 15.79
C THR A 114 -4.94 3.19 15.24
N LEU A 115 -4.55 3.90 14.17
CA LEU A 115 -3.22 3.77 13.56
C LEU A 115 -2.08 4.12 14.52
N GLN A 116 -2.22 5.17 15.33
CA GLN A 116 -1.21 5.53 16.35
C GLN A 116 -1.04 4.42 17.40
N GLY A 117 -2.16 3.86 17.87
CA GLY A 117 -2.14 2.75 18.81
C GLY A 117 -1.51 1.50 18.19
N LEU A 118 -1.87 1.19 16.95
CA LEU A 118 -1.32 0.05 16.21
C LEU A 118 0.18 0.20 15.92
N GLU A 119 0.66 1.37 15.51
CA GLU A 119 2.08 1.65 15.33
C GLU A 119 2.87 1.35 16.62
N THR A 120 2.31 1.73 17.77
CA THR A 120 2.92 1.49 19.08
C THR A 120 2.91 0.01 19.43
N VAL A 121 1.74 -0.64 19.36
CA VAL A 121 1.54 -2.03 19.79
C VAL A 121 2.31 -3.03 18.92
N TYR A 122 2.33 -2.82 17.60
CA TYR A 122 2.95 -3.74 16.64
C TYR A 122 4.36 -3.37 16.28
N SER A 123 4.80 -2.16 16.63
CA SER A 123 6.09 -1.65 16.20
C SER A 123 6.28 -1.66 14.67
N ALA A 124 5.19 -1.42 13.93
CA ALA A 124 5.17 -1.37 12.48
C ALA A 124 4.91 0.07 11.99
N PRO A 125 5.51 0.48 10.86
CA PRO A 125 5.33 1.80 10.27
C PRO A 125 3.89 2.04 9.80
N VAL A 126 3.57 3.32 9.61
CA VAL A 126 2.31 3.74 8.98
C VAL A 126 2.62 4.42 7.65
N VAL A 127 1.99 3.95 6.58
CA VAL A 127 2.13 4.44 5.20
C VAL A 127 1.10 5.54 4.95
N PHE A 128 1.52 6.66 4.37
CA PHE A 128 0.70 7.83 4.07
C PHE A 128 0.87 8.27 2.62
N HIS A 129 -0.14 8.94 2.08
CA HIS A 129 -0.06 9.55 0.74
C HIS A 129 0.38 11.02 0.74
N TRP A 130 0.30 11.71 1.89
CA TRP A 130 0.51 13.15 2.02
C TRP A 130 1.52 13.46 3.11
N LEU A 131 2.35 14.48 2.89
CA LEU A 131 3.46 14.84 3.78
C LEU A 131 2.98 15.43 5.11
N GLU A 132 1.92 16.24 5.06
CA GLU A 132 1.34 17.00 6.17
C GLU A 132 0.81 16.08 7.28
N ASP A 133 0.47 14.86 6.90
CA ASP A 133 -0.21 13.87 7.74
C ASP A 133 0.73 13.03 8.61
N THR A 134 2.03 13.21 8.42
CA THR A 134 3.06 12.34 9.01
C THR A 134 3.49 12.75 10.41
N SER A 135 3.13 13.96 10.87
CA SER A 135 3.60 14.56 12.13
C SER A 135 3.18 13.82 13.40
N LEU A 136 2.15 12.98 13.30
CA LEU A 136 1.52 12.27 14.42
C LEU A 136 2.09 10.87 14.69
N PHE A 137 3.09 10.45 13.91
CA PHE A 137 3.59 9.07 13.87
C PHE A 137 5.10 9.01 14.06
N GLN A 138 5.59 7.92 14.64
CA GLN A 138 7.01 7.72 14.96
C GLN A 138 7.80 7.11 13.79
N ARG A 139 7.12 6.39 12.90
CA ARG A 139 7.65 5.73 11.71
C ARG A 139 6.74 5.97 10.50
N PRO A 140 6.54 7.24 10.10
CA PRO A 140 5.73 7.52 8.94
C PRO A 140 6.52 7.18 7.67
N PHE A 141 5.93 6.36 6.82
CA PHE A 141 6.41 6.13 5.47
C PHE A 141 5.52 6.88 4.50
N LEU A 142 6.13 7.61 3.57
CA LEU A 142 5.39 8.33 2.53
C LEU A 142 5.39 7.50 1.25
N GLU A 143 4.20 7.12 0.80
CA GLU A 143 4.04 6.56 -0.54
C GLU A 143 4.16 7.64 -1.60
N VAL A 144 5.05 7.41 -2.55
CA VAL A 144 5.30 8.35 -3.65
C VAL A 144 4.15 8.25 -4.64
N GLN A 145 3.20 9.18 -4.48
CA GLN A 145 1.99 9.30 -5.29
C GLN A 145 2.13 10.40 -6.35
N PRO A 146 1.37 10.34 -7.46
CA PRO A 146 1.39 11.36 -8.50
C PRO A 146 1.14 12.78 -7.98
N TYR A 147 0.30 12.89 -6.97
CA TYR A 147 -0.20 14.15 -6.41
C TYR A 147 0.53 14.59 -5.13
N CYS A 148 1.57 13.89 -4.68
CA CYS A 148 2.31 14.28 -3.46
C CYS A 148 3.06 15.61 -3.61
N GLY A 149 3.20 16.14 -4.84
CA GLY A 149 3.79 17.45 -5.12
C GLY A 149 5.30 17.56 -4.88
N ALA A 150 5.96 16.51 -4.41
CA ALA A 150 7.37 16.52 -4.03
C ALA A 150 8.30 15.99 -5.13
N SER A 151 9.35 16.74 -5.46
CA SER A 151 10.41 16.28 -6.36
C SER A 151 11.21 15.12 -5.74
N PRO A 152 11.95 14.31 -6.52
CA PRO A 152 12.79 13.25 -5.97
C PRO A 152 13.79 13.75 -4.92
N GLN A 153 14.39 14.92 -5.13
CA GLN A 153 15.31 15.50 -4.15
C GLN A 153 14.58 15.92 -2.87
N SER A 154 13.41 16.54 -2.99
CA SER A 154 12.59 16.94 -1.83
C SER A 154 12.16 15.73 -0.99
N LEU A 155 11.90 14.58 -1.62
CA LEU A 155 11.61 13.33 -0.92
C LEU A 155 12.83 12.81 -0.13
N ILE A 156 14.02 12.89 -0.73
CA ILE A 156 15.29 12.53 -0.07
C ILE A 156 15.52 13.44 1.14
N ASP A 157 15.45 14.75 0.94
CA ASP A 157 15.63 15.75 1.99
C ASP A 157 14.64 15.55 3.14
N TRP A 158 13.38 15.18 2.82
CA TRP A 158 12.36 14.88 3.82
C TRP A 158 12.69 13.67 4.69
N VAL A 159 13.27 12.61 4.11
CA VAL A 159 13.70 11.41 4.85
C VAL A 159 14.94 11.72 5.69
N GLU A 160 15.96 12.36 5.11
CA GLU A 160 17.24 12.62 5.77
C GLU A 160 17.16 13.70 6.85
N GLY A 161 16.28 14.70 6.67
CA GLY A 161 16.13 15.82 7.60
C GLY A 161 15.32 15.52 8.86
N SER A 162 14.98 14.26 9.15
CA SER A 162 14.06 13.91 10.23
C SER A 162 14.74 13.24 11.43
N PRO A 163 14.36 13.61 12.67
CA PRO A 163 14.80 12.89 13.86
C PRO A 163 14.06 11.56 14.07
N VAL A 164 12.98 11.31 13.31
CA VAL A 164 12.21 10.05 13.39
C VAL A 164 12.51 9.15 12.20
N GLN A 165 12.19 7.86 12.32
CA GLN A 165 12.51 6.86 11.30
C GLN A 165 11.54 6.94 10.12
N ARG A 166 11.76 7.92 9.24
CA ARG A 166 11.02 8.08 7.98
C ARG A 166 11.45 7.08 6.92
N GLY A 167 10.59 6.92 5.92
CA GLY A 167 10.85 6.07 4.76
C GLY A 167 9.96 6.44 3.59
N LEU A 168 10.36 5.99 2.40
CA LEU A 168 9.51 6.05 1.22
C LEU A 168 8.85 4.70 0.98
N VAL A 169 7.64 4.74 0.44
CA VAL A 169 7.01 3.60 -0.23
C VAL A 169 6.95 3.89 -1.72
N LEU A 170 7.43 2.97 -2.55
CA LEU A 170 7.36 3.11 -4.00
C LEU A 170 6.33 2.13 -4.55
N ASP A 171 5.24 2.63 -5.10
CA ASP A 171 4.34 1.84 -5.94
C ASP A 171 4.95 1.69 -7.34
N VAL A 172 5.23 0.45 -7.73
CA VAL A 172 5.95 0.15 -8.97
C VAL A 172 5.05 0.07 -10.20
N SER A 173 3.73 0.23 -10.02
CA SER A 173 2.82 0.26 -11.15
C SER A 173 3.08 1.46 -12.02
N GLN A 174 2.94 1.25 -13.33
CA GLN A 174 2.99 2.30 -14.33
C GLN A 174 1.99 3.41 -14.04
N ARG A 175 0.80 3.07 -13.54
CA ARG A 175 -0.21 4.06 -13.15
C ARG A 175 0.34 5.01 -12.10
N LYS A 176 0.95 4.53 -11.02
CA LYS A 176 1.41 5.41 -9.95
C LYS A 176 2.76 6.07 -10.26
N PHE A 177 3.78 5.27 -10.53
CA PHE A 177 5.13 5.82 -10.66
C PHE A 177 5.31 6.66 -11.92
N TRP A 178 4.73 6.27 -13.06
CA TRP A 178 4.87 7.11 -14.26
C TRP A 178 4.00 8.36 -14.22
N GLU A 179 2.82 8.31 -13.60
CA GLU A 179 2.06 9.55 -13.36
C GLU A 179 2.84 10.48 -12.45
N TYR A 180 3.51 9.98 -11.40
CA TYR A 180 4.44 10.77 -10.60
C TYR A 180 5.54 11.44 -11.45
N LEU A 181 6.23 10.69 -12.29
CA LEU A 181 7.25 11.27 -13.19
C LEU A 181 6.66 12.38 -14.08
N ASN A 182 5.46 12.18 -14.64
CA ASN A 182 4.82 13.19 -15.48
C ASN A 182 4.48 14.46 -14.71
N GLN A 183 3.94 14.32 -13.48
CA GLN A 183 3.59 15.46 -12.63
C GLN A 183 4.84 16.27 -12.24
N GLN A 184 5.96 15.58 -12.05
CA GLN A 184 7.27 16.20 -11.83
C GLN A 184 7.95 16.70 -13.11
N LYS A 185 7.28 16.58 -14.27
CA LYS A 185 7.81 16.95 -15.61
C LYS A 185 9.12 16.24 -15.94
N ILE A 186 9.29 15.00 -15.46
CA ILE A 186 10.46 14.16 -15.72
C ILE A 186 10.16 13.25 -16.92
N ASP A 187 11.09 13.15 -17.87
CA ASP A 187 10.97 12.19 -18.98
C ASP A 187 10.88 10.76 -18.43
N ARG A 188 9.82 10.04 -18.83
CA ARG A 188 9.58 8.64 -18.44
C ARG A 188 10.76 7.73 -18.77
N ARG A 189 11.59 8.03 -19.78
CA ARG A 189 12.80 7.26 -20.10
C ARG A 189 13.82 7.26 -18.96
N ARG A 190 13.76 8.27 -18.08
CA ARG A 190 14.60 8.41 -16.88
C ARG A 190 14.02 7.69 -15.66
N TRP A 191 12.93 6.93 -15.80
CA TRP A 191 12.31 6.24 -14.65
C TRP A 191 13.30 5.43 -13.83
N ARG A 192 14.25 4.74 -14.47
CA ARG A 192 15.23 3.87 -13.79
C ARG A 192 16.21 4.70 -12.96
N GLU A 193 16.62 5.85 -13.46
CA GLU A 193 17.49 6.79 -12.74
C GLU A 193 16.79 7.28 -11.47
N VAL A 194 15.56 7.79 -11.60
CA VAL A 194 14.76 8.30 -10.47
C VAL A 194 14.40 7.20 -9.48
N PHE A 195 13.97 6.03 -9.96
CA PHE A 195 13.63 4.91 -9.11
C PHE A 195 14.86 4.47 -8.30
N THR A 196 16.00 4.30 -8.96
CA THR A 196 17.24 3.85 -8.30
C THR A 196 17.78 4.87 -7.30
N SER A 197 17.59 6.17 -7.53
CA SER A 197 18.00 7.19 -6.55
C SER A 197 17.11 7.22 -5.30
N LEU A 198 15.83 6.84 -5.41
CA LEU A 198 14.90 6.75 -4.28
C LEU A 198 14.98 5.42 -3.51
N LEU A 199 15.47 4.33 -4.15
CA LEU A 199 15.60 3.01 -3.52
C LEU A 199 16.36 2.98 -2.17
N PRO A 200 17.45 3.73 -1.93
CA PRO A 200 18.13 3.76 -0.63
C PRO A 200 17.24 4.25 0.53
N TYR A 201 16.22 5.05 0.21
CA TYR A 201 15.28 5.64 1.17
C TYR A 201 13.96 4.87 1.23
N THR A 202 13.79 3.89 0.35
CA THR A 202 12.59 3.06 0.25
C THR A 202 12.60 1.99 1.33
N LYS A 203 11.51 1.92 2.09
CA LYS A 203 11.31 0.95 3.17
C LYS A 203 10.28 -0.11 2.83
N GLU A 204 9.47 0.13 1.81
CA GLU A 204 8.46 -0.79 1.31
C GLU A 204 8.20 -0.51 -0.17
N VAL A 205 7.83 -1.55 -0.92
CA VAL A 205 7.45 -1.43 -2.33
C VAL A 205 6.03 -1.96 -2.50
N HIS A 206 5.15 -1.15 -3.09
CA HIS A 206 3.82 -1.61 -3.46
C HIS A 206 3.85 -2.18 -4.87
N PHE A 207 3.42 -3.42 -5.00
CA PHE A 207 3.21 -4.08 -6.28
C PHE A 207 1.73 -3.99 -6.64
N GLN A 208 1.41 -3.11 -7.58
CA GLN A 208 0.10 -3.00 -8.20
C GLN A 208 0.18 -3.35 -9.69
N ILE A 209 -0.96 -3.79 -10.23
CA ILE A 209 -1.19 -3.85 -11.67
C ILE A 209 -1.97 -2.58 -12.03
N GLY A 210 -1.34 -1.67 -12.77
CA GLY A 210 -1.91 -0.40 -13.20
C GLY A 210 -2.60 -0.46 -14.56
N ASN A 211 -2.22 -1.38 -15.45
CA ASN A 211 -2.83 -1.52 -16.78
C ASN A 211 -2.79 -2.95 -17.35
N SER A 212 -3.30 -3.10 -18.58
CA SER A 212 -3.42 -4.39 -19.28
C SER A 212 -2.06 -5.01 -19.64
N ASP A 213 -1.04 -4.22 -19.94
CA ASP A 213 0.29 -4.74 -20.30
C ASP A 213 0.98 -5.35 -19.08
N GLU A 214 0.87 -4.68 -17.94
CA GLU A 214 1.31 -5.18 -16.64
C GLU A 214 0.55 -6.45 -16.23
N LEU A 215 -0.76 -6.47 -16.48
CA LEU A 215 -1.58 -7.65 -16.23
C LEU A 215 -1.11 -8.85 -17.07
N ASN A 216 -0.85 -8.61 -18.35
CA ASN A 216 -0.35 -9.63 -19.26
C ASN A 216 1.03 -10.15 -18.83
N GLN A 217 1.93 -9.28 -18.37
CA GLN A 217 3.22 -9.68 -17.79
C GLN A 217 3.02 -10.63 -16.60
N VAL A 218 2.14 -10.28 -15.66
CA VAL A 218 1.84 -11.12 -14.49
C VAL A 218 1.20 -12.45 -14.88
N ILE A 219 0.19 -12.44 -15.76
CA ILE A 219 -0.52 -13.67 -16.15
C ILE A 219 0.42 -14.64 -16.88
N SER A 220 1.25 -14.12 -17.79
CA SER A 220 2.23 -14.88 -18.59
C SER A 220 3.55 -15.18 -17.85
N GLN A 221 3.73 -14.62 -16.65
CA GLN A 221 4.97 -14.69 -15.87
C GLN A 221 6.20 -14.15 -16.64
N ASN A 222 6.00 -13.13 -17.49
CA ASN A 222 7.06 -12.49 -18.27
C ASN A 222 7.75 -11.37 -17.47
N ILE A 223 8.96 -11.63 -17.00
CA ILE A 223 9.74 -10.69 -16.15
C ILE A 223 10.59 -9.70 -16.95
N GLU A 224 10.61 -9.78 -18.28
CA GLU A 224 11.43 -8.88 -19.11
C GLU A 224 10.79 -7.48 -19.27
N GLY A 225 9.53 -7.33 -18.90
CA GLY A 225 8.82 -6.06 -18.93
C GLY A 225 9.15 -5.12 -17.77
N SER A 226 8.50 -3.96 -17.75
CA SER A 226 8.79 -2.89 -16.77
C SER A 226 8.59 -3.34 -15.32
N LEU A 227 7.53 -4.10 -15.02
CA LEU A 227 7.27 -4.56 -13.66
C LEU A 227 8.36 -5.52 -13.17
N GLY A 228 8.75 -6.48 -14.03
CA GLY A 228 9.81 -7.42 -13.71
C GLY A 228 11.14 -6.71 -13.50
N ALA A 229 11.51 -5.79 -14.39
CA ALA A 229 12.73 -4.99 -14.26
C ALA A 229 12.77 -4.16 -12.97
N THR A 230 11.64 -3.59 -12.54
CA THR A 230 11.56 -2.83 -11.29
C THR A 230 11.71 -3.74 -10.08
N ILE A 231 11.05 -4.90 -10.05
CA ILE A 231 11.19 -5.87 -8.96
C ILE A 231 12.61 -6.43 -8.89
N SER A 232 13.25 -6.73 -10.03
CA SER A 232 14.64 -7.16 -10.05
C SER A 232 15.57 -6.09 -9.46
N ALA A 233 15.33 -4.80 -9.75
CA ALA A 233 16.11 -3.70 -9.17
C ALA A 233 15.95 -3.60 -7.65
N VAL A 234 14.75 -3.82 -7.12
CA VAL A 234 14.49 -3.90 -5.67
C VAL A 234 15.28 -5.06 -5.04
N LYS A 235 15.24 -6.25 -5.65
CA LYS A 235 15.95 -7.45 -5.15
C LYS A 235 17.47 -7.38 -5.21
N GLN A 236 18.03 -6.53 -6.08
CA GLN A 236 19.47 -6.31 -6.16
C GLN A 236 19.99 -5.45 -5.00
N ARG A 237 19.11 -4.82 -4.21
CA ARG A 237 19.53 -4.03 -3.05
C ARG A 237 20.09 -4.94 -1.96
N PRO A 238 21.17 -4.51 -1.26
CA PRO A 238 21.67 -5.24 -0.09
C PRO A 238 20.65 -5.31 1.06
N GLN A 239 19.76 -4.33 1.12
CA GLN A 239 18.68 -4.25 2.09
C GLN A 239 17.49 -5.04 1.56
N ASN A 240 16.92 -5.92 2.38
CA ASN A 240 15.70 -6.64 2.04
C ASN A 240 14.50 -5.68 2.18
N ILE A 241 14.05 -5.11 1.07
CA ILE A 241 12.88 -4.22 1.03
C ILE A 241 11.63 -5.10 0.86
N PRO A 242 10.68 -5.09 1.81
CA PRO A 242 9.44 -5.85 1.68
C PRO A 242 8.62 -5.36 0.48
N ILE A 243 7.94 -6.31 -0.17
CA ILE A 243 7.03 -6.02 -1.27
C ILE A 243 5.60 -6.32 -0.81
N VAL A 244 4.72 -5.33 -0.88
CA VAL A 244 3.29 -5.48 -0.57
C VAL A 244 2.52 -5.60 -1.89
N ALA A 245 1.85 -6.72 -2.09
CA ALA A 245 0.98 -6.94 -3.23
C ALA A 245 -0.39 -6.30 -2.99
N GLU A 246 -0.76 -5.33 -3.83
CA GLU A 246 -2.08 -4.70 -3.83
C GLU A 246 -2.85 -5.06 -5.11
N ILE A 247 -3.91 -5.86 -4.94
CA ILE A 247 -4.70 -6.42 -6.03
C ILE A 247 -5.95 -5.57 -6.23
N ASN A 248 -5.94 -4.73 -7.26
CA ASN A 248 -7.07 -3.83 -7.52
C ASN A 248 -8.33 -4.62 -7.97
N PRO A 249 -9.46 -4.59 -7.22
CA PRO A 249 -10.66 -5.38 -7.53
C PRO A 249 -11.25 -5.25 -8.95
N PRO A 250 -11.25 -4.07 -9.62
CA PRO A 250 -11.73 -3.94 -10.99
C PRO A 250 -10.96 -4.77 -12.01
N ILE A 251 -9.72 -5.19 -11.71
CA ILE A 251 -8.92 -6.05 -12.59
C ILE A 251 -9.46 -7.48 -12.56
N LEU A 252 -9.89 -7.97 -11.40
CA LEU A 252 -10.49 -9.30 -11.25
C LEU A 252 -11.73 -9.47 -12.13
N ALA A 253 -12.57 -8.41 -12.21
CA ALA A 253 -13.78 -8.42 -13.01
C ALA A 253 -13.51 -8.54 -14.52
N LYS A 254 -12.34 -8.13 -15.01
CA LYS A 254 -12.01 -8.11 -16.45
C LYS A 254 -11.51 -9.44 -17.01
N ILE A 255 -10.93 -10.30 -16.16
CA ILE A 255 -10.17 -11.48 -16.62
C ILE A 255 -10.78 -12.82 -16.19
N GLY A 256 -11.88 -12.81 -15.42
CA GLY A 256 -12.56 -14.03 -15.00
C GLY A 256 -11.76 -14.92 -14.05
N LEU A 257 -10.59 -14.48 -13.56
CA LEU A 257 -9.81 -15.20 -12.56
C LEU A 257 -10.40 -14.98 -11.17
N SER A 258 -10.35 -16.03 -10.35
CA SER A 258 -10.62 -15.88 -8.92
C SER A 258 -9.55 -15.01 -8.26
N ARG A 259 -9.90 -14.37 -7.14
CA ARG A 259 -8.96 -13.59 -6.33
C ARG A 259 -7.77 -14.44 -5.84
N PHE A 260 -8.01 -15.72 -5.56
CA PHE A 260 -6.96 -16.67 -5.17
C PHE A 260 -5.95 -16.87 -6.31
N GLU A 261 -6.41 -17.14 -7.52
CA GLU A 261 -5.54 -17.37 -8.67
C GLU A 261 -4.70 -16.15 -9.01
N LEU A 262 -5.30 -14.95 -9.06
CA LEU A 262 -4.56 -13.74 -9.35
C LEU A 262 -3.53 -13.45 -8.25
N SER A 263 -3.89 -13.62 -6.97
CA SER A 263 -2.96 -13.39 -5.85
C SER A 263 -1.73 -14.30 -5.90
N ARG A 264 -1.92 -15.59 -6.24
CA ARG A 264 -0.80 -16.53 -6.42
C ARG A 264 0.06 -16.16 -7.62
N LYS A 265 -0.56 -15.81 -8.76
CA LYS A 265 0.19 -15.36 -9.95
C LYS A 265 1.03 -14.12 -9.68
N ILE A 266 0.51 -13.16 -8.92
CA ILE A 266 1.25 -11.97 -8.49
C ILE A 266 2.44 -12.35 -7.62
N ARG A 267 2.22 -13.16 -6.57
CA ARG A 267 3.30 -13.65 -5.71
C ARG A 267 4.37 -14.38 -6.51
N ASP A 268 3.97 -15.29 -7.40
CA ASP A 268 4.89 -16.10 -8.21
C ASP A 268 5.69 -15.23 -9.18
N PHE A 269 5.04 -14.22 -9.78
CA PHE A 269 5.71 -13.22 -10.60
C PHE A 269 6.77 -12.46 -9.79
N ILE A 270 6.40 -11.94 -8.61
CA ILE A 270 7.31 -11.21 -7.71
C ILE A 270 8.49 -12.11 -7.32
N ARG A 271 8.26 -13.40 -7.03
CA ARG A 271 9.34 -14.35 -6.71
C ARG A 271 10.25 -14.64 -7.89
N LYS A 272 9.69 -14.72 -9.10
CA LYS A 272 10.43 -15.03 -10.33
C LYS A 272 11.31 -13.87 -10.82
N ALA A 273 10.79 -12.64 -10.76
CA ALA A 273 11.50 -11.42 -11.17
C ALA A 273 12.76 -11.15 -10.33
#